data_AF-A0A397EFD6-F1
#
_entry.id   AF-A0A397EFD6-F1
#
_cell.length_a   1.000
_cell.length_b   1.000
_cell.length_c   1.000
_cell.angle_alpha   90.00
_cell.angle_beta   90.00
_cell.angle_gamma   90.00
#
_symmetry.space_group_name_H-M   'P 1'
#
loop_
_entity.id
_entity.type
_entity.pdbx_description
1 polymer ?
#
loop_
_entity_poly.entity_id
_entity_poly.type
_entity_poly.pdbx_seq_one_letter_code
_entity_poly.pdbx_strand_id
1 'polypeptide(L)'
;MDAVRSVQLVALAFVVQSTLWLLSSALPPLDDVDEDATSWFLGEWCDGASKDVGVAVLRGLVQASDLSMVSDQHSLLDRVAVECRPFCDQAWAMLSTVTSSPASSWLSLPRLPDALVKVVHTWVHTFETTYDTMADPQGVLAQWRLKQNCGPSWKSVLQQDLNAAHVPLSTLWYRQRTHFMRHLPTAFNALYLDLTKQVCPACRLFPARPAVCLICGGVLCAASSCKSISPMSVSGACTLHAHKCGRGVGMFLLVLEGKVLLVSGKLAAYYGP
;
A
#
# COMPACT_ATOMS: atom_id res chain seq x y z
N MET A 1 22.26 -18.24 11.00
CA MET A 1 22.34 -16.77 10.83
C MET A 1 21.95 -16.17 12.17
N ASP A 2 22.73 -15.23 12.71
CA ASP A 2 22.39 -14.55 13.96
C ASP A 2 21.02 -13.85 13.83
N ALA A 3 20.18 -13.90 14.87
CA ALA A 3 18.84 -13.34 14.87
C ALA A 3 18.87 -11.84 14.54
N VAL A 4 19.86 -11.13 15.08
CA VAL A 4 20.11 -9.70 14.82
C VAL A 4 20.34 -9.45 13.33
N ARG A 5 21.26 -10.21 12.71
CA ARG A 5 21.57 -10.06 11.28
C ARG A 5 20.37 -10.36 10.40
N SER A 6 19.59 -11.38 10.76
CA SER A 6 18.36 -11.74 10.02
C SER A 6 17.39 -10.56 10.01
N VAL A 7 17.15 -9.94 11.18
CA VAL A 7 16.24 -8.80 11.30
C VAL A 7 16.78 -7.55 10.62
N GLN A 8 18.07 -7.26 10.70
CA GLN A 8 18.70 -6.17 9.95
C GLN A 8 18.49 -6.32 8.43
N LEU A 9 18.63 -7.54 7.89
CA LEU A 9 18.38 -7.81 6.48
C LEU A 9 16.90 -7.67 6.10
N VAL A 10 15.98 -8.13 6.97
CA VAL A 10 14.54 -7.97 6.75
C VAL A 10 14.16 -6.48 6.77
N ALA A 11 14.70 -5.70 7.71
CA ALA A 11 14.46 -4.26 7.79
C ALA A 11 15.04 -3.52 6.58
N LEU A 12 16.24 -3.88 6.12
CA LEU A 12 16.79 -3.36 4.86
C LEU A 12 15.88 -3.69 3.67
N ALA A 13 15.41 -4.93 3.56
CA ALA A 13 14.46 -5.31 2.51
C ALA A 13 13.16 -4.49 2.60
N PHE A 14 12.67 -4.20 3.81
CA PHE A 14 11.51 -3.35 4.01
C PHE A 14 11.76 -1.89 3.59
N VAL A 15 12.93 -1.32 3.87
CA VAL A 15 13.32 0.02 3.38
C VAL A 15 13.27 0.07 1.84
N VAL A 16 13.87 -0.91 1.17
CA VAL A 16 13.88 -0.97 -0.30
C VAL A 16 12.46 -1.17 -0.85
N GLN A 17 11.68 -2.08 -0.25
CA GLN A 17 10.28 -2.33 -0.64
C GLN A 17 9.39 -1.09 -0.48
N SER A 18 9.55 -0.36 0.63
CA SER A 18 8.83 0.90 0.90
C SER A 18 9.18 1.95 -0.14
N THR A 19 10.47 2.07 -0.46
CA THR A 19 10.96 3.02 -1.46
C THR A 19 10.38 2.71 -2.84
N LEU A 20 10.45 1.45 -3.30
CA LEU A 20 9.87 1.04 -4.58
C LEU A 20 8.35 1.27 -4.64
N TRP A 21 7.63 0.93 -3.56
CA TRP A 21 6.18 1.13 -3.49
C TRP A 21 5.79 2.60 -3.54
N LEU A 22 6.52 3.48 -2.85
CA LEU A 22 6.26 4.92 -2.87
C LEU A 22 6.55 5.54 -4.24
N LEU A 23 7.57 5.05 -4.94
CA LEU A 23 7.89 5.50 -6.30
C LEU A 23 6.83 5.08 -7.31
N SER A 24 6.23 3.90 -7.12
CA SER A 24 5.21 3.41 -8.03
C SER A 24 3.82 4.01 -7.72
N SER A 25 3.58 4.39 -6.45
CA SER A 25 2.26 4.82 -5.96
C SER A 25 2.07 6.34 -6.04
N ALA A 26 0.94 6.76 -6.64
CA ALA A 26 0.48 8.15 -6.56
C ALA A 26 -0.27 8.39 -5.23
N LEU A 27 0.45 8.40 -4.11
CA LEU A 27 -0.15 8.75 -2.82
C LEU A 27 -0.44 10.26 -2.78
N PRO A 28 -1.59 10.70 -2.24
CA PRO A 28 -1.83 12.11 -1.98
C PRO A 28 -0.76 12.70 -1.04
N PRO A 29 -0.56 14.04 -1.06
CA PRO A 29 0.33 14.76 -0.15
C PRO A 29 0.08 14.33 1.30
N LEU A 30 1.14 14.31 2.12
CA LEU A 30 0.95 14.15 3.56
C LEU A 30 0.39 15.48 4.09
N ASP A 31 -0.74 15.41 4.81
CA ASP A 31 -1.30 16.59 5.47
C ASP A 31 -0.42 17.07 6.63
N ASP A 32 0.43 16.19 7.18
CA ASP A 32 1.38 16.49 8.25
C ASP A 32 2.65 15.62 8.11
N VAL A 33 3.82 16.24 8.22
CA VAL A 33 5.12 15.56 8.14
C VAL A 33 5.53 15.13 9.55
N ASP A 34 5.74 13.84 9.75
CA ASP A 34 6.25 13.30 11.01
C ASP A 34 7.77 13.57 11.10
N GLU A 35 8.14 14.78 11.52
CA GLU A 35 9.55 15.21 11.62
C GLU A 35 10.36 14.31 12.59
N ASP A 36 9.69 13.75 13.59
CA ASP A 36 10.30 12.78 14.50
C ASP A 36 10.67 11.48 13.78
N ALA A 37 9.81 10.98 12.89
CA ALA A 37 10.14 9.81 12.07
C ALA A 37 11.31 10.09 11.12
N THR A 38 11.33 11.26 10.48
CA THR A 38 12.41 11.66 9.57
C THR A 38 13.75 11.78 10.29
N SER A 39 13.79 12.48 11.43
CA SER A 39 15.01 12.64 12.22
C SER A 39 15.52 11.30 12.74
N TRP A 40 14.62 10.41 13.18
CA TRP A 40 14.94 9.02 13.53
C TRP A 40 15.58 8.27 12.36
N PHE A 41 14.98 8.33 11.17
CA PHE A 41 15.50 7.59 10.01
C PHE A 41 16.90 8.08 9.61
N LEU A 42 17.12 9.39 9.62
CA LEU A 42 18.44 9.96 9.32
C LEU A 42 19.47 9.52 10.37
N GLY A 43 19.12 9.54 11.65
CA GLY A 43 20.01 9.10 12.74
C GLY A 43 20.36 7.61 12.66
N GLU A 44 19.35 6.76 12.54
CA GLU A 44 19.49 5.31 12.64
C GLU A 44 20.01 4.63 11.36
N TRP A 45 19.60 5.13 10.19
CA TRP A 45 19.89 4.49 8.91
C TRP A 45 20.87 5.29 8.05
N CYS A 46 21.02 6.59 8.28
CA CYS A 46 21.87 7.47 7.48
C CYS A 46 23.05 8.08 8.25
N ASP A 47 23.41 7.56 9.42
CA ASP A 47 24.50 8.08 10.27
C ASP A 47 24.35 9.55 10.66
N GLY A 48 23.12 10.04 10.80
CA GLY A 48 22.82 11.45 11.06
C GLY A 48 23.11 12.38 9.88
N ALA A 49 23.23 11.86 8.66
CA ALA A 49 23.45 12.66 7.46
C ALA A 49 22.24 13.55 7.11
N SER A 50 22.44 14.50 6.18
CA SER A 50 21.38 15.39 5.71
C SER A 50 20.31 14.64 4.90
N LYS A 51 19.11 15.25 4.76
CA LYS A 51 18.04 14.73 3.88
C LYS A 51 18.54 14.49 2.45
N ASP A 52 19.42 15.33 1.92
CA ASP A 52 19.97 15.17 0.57
C ASP A 52 20.78 13.88 0.42
N VAL A 53 21.59 13.55 1.43
CA VAL A 53 22.35 12.29 1.45
C VAL A 53 21.39 11.10 1.58
N GLY A 54 20.40 11.19 2.46
CA GLY A 54 19.40 10.13 2.61
C GLY A 54 18.65 9.85 1.30
N VAL A 55 18.21 10.90 0.60
CA VAL A 55 17.58 10.78 -0.73
C VAL A 55 18.52 10.14 -1.74
N ALA A 56 19.78 10.58 -1.80
CA ALA A 56 20.76 10.04 -2.72
C ALA A 56 21.01 8.54 -2.49
N VAL A 57 21.06 8.12 -1.22
CA VAL A 57 21.25 6.71 -0.85
C VAL A 57 20.04 5.86 -1.19
N LEU A 58 18.82 6.31 -0.88
CA LEU A 58 17.59 5.62 -1.28
C LEU A 58 17.53 5.46 -2.80
N ARG A 59 17.87 6.51 -3.56
CA ARG A 59 17.96 6.45 -5.02
C ARG A 59 18.99 5.44 -5.49
N GLY A 60 20.17 5.47 -4.89
CA GLY A 60 21.24 4.52 -5.18
C GLY A 60 20.73 3.09 -5.06
N LEU A 61 20.10 2.75 -3.93
CA LEU A 61 19.63 1.39 -3.61
C LEU A 61 18.65 0.82 -4.62
N VAL A 62 17.64 1.59 -5.04
CA VAL A 62 16.61 1.07 -5.94
C VAL A 62 17.00 1.11 -7.42
N GLN A 63 18.10 1.77 -7.81
CA GLN A 63 18.51 1.91 -9.23
C GLN A 63 17.40 2.36 -10.19
N ALA A 64 16.29 2.91 -9.68
CA ALA A 64 15.09 3.06 -10.47
C ALA A 64 15.28 4.18 -11.50
N SER A 65 15.22 3.80 -12.77
CA SER A 65 15.33 4.70 -13.94
C SER A 65 14.31 5.86 -13.90
N ASP A 66 13.21 5.70 -13.16
CA ASP A 66 12.08 6.64 -13.03
C ASP A 66 12.28 7.73 -11.95
N LEU A 67 13.38 7.73 -11.19
CA LEU A 67 13.61 8.70 -10.09
C LEU A 67 13.76 10.16 -10.52
N SER A 68 14.02 10.40 -11.81
CA SER A 68 14.06 11.75 -12.39
C SER A 68 12.68 12.42 -12.47
N MET A 69 11.59 11.66 -12.28
CA MET A 69 10.20 12.15 -12.41
C MET A 69 9.52 12.45 -11.07
N VAL A 70 10.16 12.15 -9.93
CA VAL A 70 9.61 12.48 -8.60
C VAL A 70 9.83 13.97 -8.32
N SER A 71 8.73 14.72 -8.32
CA SER A 71 8.74 16.19 -8.18
C SER A 71 9.20 16.67 -6.79
N ASP A 72 9.02 15.84 -5.74
CA ASP A 72 9.44 16.15 -4.38
C ASP A 72 10.18 14.95 -3.76
N GLN A 73 11.50 15.02 -3.77
CA GLN A 73 12.38 13.94 -3.33
C GLN A 73 12.55 13.92 -1.81
N HIS A 74 12.40 15.06 -1.12
CA HIS A 74 12.43 15.09 0.34
C HIS A 74 11.16 14.46 0.92
N SER A 75 9.99 14.69 0.29
CA SER A 75 8.75 14.01 0.68
C SER A 75 8.84 12.49 0.55
N LEU A 76 9.59 11.97 -0.44
CA LEU A 76 9.84 10.53 -0.55
C LEU A 76 10.57 10.00 0.69
N LEU A 77 11.65 10.66 1.12
CA LEU A 77 12.40 10.26 2.31
C LEU A 77 11.54 10.33 3.58
N ASP A 78 10.75 11.40 3.74
CA ASP A 78 9.84 11.56 4.87
C ASP A 78 8.81 10.42 4.93
N ARG A 79 8.28 10.01 3.78
CA ARG A 79 7.35 8.86 3.70
C ARG A 79 8.02 7.53 4.01
N VAL A 80 9.23 7.29 3.51
CA VAL A 80 10.00 6.08 3.84
C VAL A 80 10.23 6.01 5.35
N ALA A 81 10.57 7.13 5.99
CA ALA A 81 10.78 7.21 7.42
C ALA A 81 9.51 6.84 8.22
N VAL A 82 8.34 7.38 7.83
CA VAL A 82 7.05 7.06 8.46
C VAL A 82 6.69 5.58 8.30
N GLU A 83 6.98 4.98 7.15
CA GLU A 83 6.75 3.55 6.95
C GLU A 83 7.68 2.68 7.79
N CYS A 84 8.97 3.01 7.83
CA CYS A 84 9.99 2.16 8.43
C CYS A 84 9.98 2.18 9.95
N ARG A 85 9.65 3.32 10.58
CA ARG A 85 9.77 3.47 12.05
C ARG A 85 8.95 2.43 12.83
N PRO A 86 7.63 2.29 12.62
CA PRO A 86 6.82 1.33 13.40
C PRO A 86 7.24 -0.12 13.16
N PHE A 87 7.66 -0.44 11.93
CA PHE A 87 8.19 -1.76 11.60
C PHE A 87 9.48 -2.05 12.38
N CYS A 88 10.41 -1.10 12.39
CA CYS A 88 11.70 -1.23 13.07
C CYS A 88 11.55 -1.30 14.60
N ASP A 89 10.66 -0.49 15.18
CA ASP A 89 10.35 -0.54 16.61
C ASP A 89 9.81 -1.91 17.02
N GLN A 90 8.88 -2.47 16.25
CA GLN A 90 8.34 -3.80 16.52
C GLN A 90 9.39 -4.90 16.32
N ALA A 91 10.24 -4.79 15.30
CA ALA A 91 11.31 -5.74 15.04
C ALA A 91 12.33 -5.75 16.20
N TRP A 92 12.68 -4.58 16.74
CA TRP A 92 13.53 -4.49 17.93
C TRP A 92 12.88 -5.06 19.18
N ALA A 93 11.59 -4.75 19.40
CA ALA A 93 10.83 -5.33 20.51
C ALA A 93 10.87 -6.86 20.45
N MET A 94 10.70 -7.46 19.27
CA MET A 94 10.81 -8.91 19.10
C MET A 94 12.22 -9.44 19.39
N LEU A 95 13.28 -8.78 18.90
CA LEU A 95 14.66 -9.20 19.16
C LEU A 95 15.03 -9.14 20.64
N SER A 96 14.53 -8.16 21.38
CA SER A 96 14.78 -8.01 22.81
C SER A 96 14.27 -9.21 23.64
N THR A 97 13.29 -9.95 23.13
CA THR A 97 12.77 -11.17 23.78
C THR A 97 13.67 -12.39 23.58
N VAL A 98 14.54 -12.38 22.57
CA VAL A 98 15.34 -13.53 22.15
C VAL A 98 16.84 -13.32 22.39
N THR A 99 17.27 -12.08 22.62
CA THR A 99 18.68 -11.71 22.77
C THR A 99 18.91 -10.90 24.04
N SER A 100 19.94 -11.26 24.81
CA SER A 100 20.31 -10.59 26.07
C SER A 100 21.07 -9.26 25.84
N SER A 101 21.51 -9.00 24.61
CA SER A 101 22.12 -7.74 24.17
C SER A 101 21.89 -7.56 22.66
N PRO A 102 20.70 -7.10 22.23
CA PRO A 102 20.49 -6.76 20.82
C PRO A 102 21.53 -5.70 20.41
N ALA A 103 22.23 -5.91 19.29
CA ALA A 103 23.10 -4.87 18.74
C ALA A 103 22.23 -3.62 18.51
N SER A 104 22.60 -2.47 19.05
CA SER A 104 21.68 -1.33 19.14
C SER A 104 21.55 -0.50 17.86
N SER A 105 22.02 -0.99 16.71
CA SER A 105 22.07 -0.19 15.48
C SER A 105 21.67 -0.97 14.23
N TRP A 106 20.98 -0.27 13.32
CA TRP A 106 20.68 -0.76 11.98
C TRP A 106 21.90 -0.73 11.06
N LEU A 107 21.76 -1.27 9.85
CA LEU A 107 22.79 -1.14 8.82
C LEU A 107 22.79 0.29 8.29
N SER A 108 23.92 0.98 8.40
CA SER A 108 24.10 2.29 7.77
C SER A 108 23.98 2.14 6.25
N LEU A 109 22.98 2.79 5.68
CA LEU A 109 22.71 2.76 4.24
C LEU A 109 23.86 3.41 3.42
N PRO A 110 24.44 4.57 3.81
CA PRO A 110 25.60 5.13 3.12
C PRO A 110 26.83 4.21 3.13
N ARG A 111 26.93 3.29 4.10
CA ARG A 111 28.09 2.40 4.30
C ARG A 111 27.74 0.93 4.15
N LEU A 112 26.70 0.62 3.38
CA LEU A 112 26.30 -0.76 3.10
C LEU A 112 27.43 -1.52 2.38
N PRO A 113 27.74 -2.77 2.80
CA PRO A 113 28.71 -3.60 2.10
C PRO A 113 28.35 -3.82 0.62
N ASP A 114 29.34 -3.75 -0.28
CA ASP A 114 29.16 -3.92 -1.73
C ASP A 114 28.42 -5.21 -2.11
N ALA A 115 28.65 -6.29 -1.35
CA ALA A 115 27.97 -7.56 -1.57
C ALA A 115 26.45 -7.43 -1.37
N LEU A 116 26.01 -6.70 -0.32
CA LEU A 116 24.59 -6.46 -0.07
C LEU A 116 24.00 -5.50 -1.10
N VAL A 117 24.74 -4.45 -1.47
CA VAL A 117 24.33 -3.52 -2.53
C VAL A 117 24.07 -4.27 -3.85
N LYS A 118 24.97 -5.17 -4.24
CA LYS A 118 24.79 -6.03 -5.43
C LYS A 118 23.57 -6.94 -5.32
N VAL A 119 23.32 -7.54 -4.15
CA VAL A 119 22.14 -8.38 -3.93
C VAL A 119 20.86 -7.56 -4.05
N VAL A 120 20.80 -6.38 -3.43
CA VAL A 120 19.65 -5.46 -3.54
C VAL A 120 19.41 -5.09 -4.99
N HIS A 121 20.43 -4.64 -5.72
CA HIS A 121 20.32 -4.29 -7.14
C HIS A 121 19.86 -5.46 -8.01
N THR A 122 20.42 -6.65 -7.78
CA THR A 122 20.00 -7.86 -8.50
C THR A 122 18.53 -8.17 -8.23
N TRP A 123 18.09 -8.05 -6.97
CA TRP A 123 16.70 -8.25 -6.59
C TRP A 123 15.78 -7.24 -7.26
N VAL A 124 16.09 -5.94 -7.20
CA VAL A 124 15.29 -4.89 -7.82
C VAL A 124 15.21 -5.08 -9.33
N HIS A 125 16.34 -5.27 -10.00
CA HIS A 125 16.39 -5.52 -11.45
C HIS A 125 15.57 -6.75 -11.84
N THR A 126 15.75 -7.86 -11.10
CA THR A 126 14.97 -9.09 -11.35
C THR A 126 13.49 -8.81 -11.17
N PHE A 127 13.09 -8.11 -10.11
CA PHE A 127 11.69 -7.80 -9.83
C PHE A 127 11.05 -6.93 -10.94
N GLU A 128 11.77 -5.94 -11.46
CA GLU A 128 11.28 -5.10 -12.57
C GLU A 128 11.20 -5.84 -13.91
N THR A 129 12.17 -6.70 -14.21
CA THR A 129 12.33 -7.38 -15.52
C THR A 129 11.74 -8.79 -15.61
N THR A 130 11.34 -9.39 -14.47
CA THR A 130 10.72 -10.74 -14.42
C THR A 130 9.57 -10.83 -15.40
N TYR A 131 8.78 -9.77 -15.50
CA TYR A 131 7.57 -9.75 -16.31
C TYR A 131 7.82 -9.50 -17.80
N ASP A 132 8.90 -8.83 -18.18
CA ASP A 132 9.25 -8.60 -19.59
C ASP A 132 9.79 -9.87 -20.26
N THR A 133 10.34 -10.79 -19.47
CA THR A 133 10.99 -12.02 -19.96
C THR A 133 10.06 -13.25 -19.89
N MET A 134 8.87 -13.12 -19.30
CA MET A 134 7.92 -14.22 -19.16
C MET A 134 7.11 -14.46 -20.44
N ALA A 135 7.22 -15.68 -20.99
CA ALA A 135 6.25 -16.20 -21.95
C ALA A 135 5.01 -16.74 -21.21
N ASP A 136 3.80 -16.36 -21.64
CA ASP A 136 2.52 -16.83 -21.08
C ASP A 136 1.76 -17.77 -22.05
N PRO A 137 2.32 -18.95 -22.40
CA PRO A 137 1.69 -19.85 -23.37
C PRO A 137 0.36 -20.44 -22.87
N GLN A 138 0.12 -20.44 -21.56
CA GLN A 138 -1.09 -20.98 -20.93
C GLN A 138 -2.12 -19.91 -20.54
N GLY A 139 -1.86 -18.63 -20.81
CA GLY A 139 -2.78 -17.53 -20.48
C GLY A 139 -2.97 -17.33 -18.97
N VAL A 140 -2.06 -17.83 -18.13
CA VAL A 140 -2.14 -17.77 -16.66
C VAL A 140 -2.08 -16.32 -16.20
N LEU A 141 -1.21 -15.52 -16.81
CA LEU A 141 -1.08 -14.11 -16.48
C LEU A 141 -2.32 -13.33 -16.95
N ALA A 142 -2.86 -13.65 -18.13
CA ALA A 142 -4.12 -13.05 -18.58
C ALA A 142 -5.28 -13.33 -17.61
N GLN A 143 -5.41 -14.58 -17.13
CA GLN A 143 -6.39 -14.97 -16.12
C GLN A 143 -6.16 -14.27 -14.77
N TRP A 144 -4.91 -14.18 -14.31
CA TRP A 144 -4.55 -13.49 -13.08
C TRP A 144 -4.89 -11.99 -13.17
N ARG A 145 -4.55 -11.34 -14.28
CA ARG A 145 -4.84 -9.91 -14.53
C ARG A 145 -6.34 -9.64 -14.48
N LEU A 146 -7.15 -10.50 -15.11
CA LEU A 146 -8.61 -10.43 -15.04
C LEU A 146 -9.11 -10.56 -13.59
N LYS A 147 -8.61 -11.56 -12.84
CA LYS A 147 -9.00 -11.78 -11.44
C LYS A 147 -8.64 -10.60 -10.53
N GLN A 148 -7.49 -9.98 -10.76
CA GLN A 148 -7.06 -8.80 -10.00
C GLN A 148 -7.64 -7.49 -10.57
N ASN A 149 -8.34 -7.55 -11.72
CA ASN A 149 -8.77 -6.40 -12.50
C ASN A 149 -7.61 -5.38 -12.68
N CYS A 150 -6.45 -5.93 -13.02
CA CYS A 150 -5.22 -5.22 -13.32
C CYS A 150 -5.24 -4.81 -14.80
N GLY A 151 -4.61 -3.67 -15.12
CA GLY A 151 -4.48 -3.22 -16.50
C GLY A 151 -3.62 -4.18 -17.35
N PRO A 152 -3.60 -4.00 -18.67
CA PRO A 152 -2.80 -4.84 -19.57
C PRO A 152 -1.29 -4.50 -19.51
N SER A 153 -0.90 -3.39 -18.89
CA SER A 153 0.49 -2.93 -18.83
C SER A 153 1.27 -3.59 -17.69
N TRP A 154 2.56 -3.84 -17.90
CA TRP A 154 3.46 -4.37 -16.87
C TRP A 154 3.57 -3.45 -15.66
N LYS A 155 3.55 -2.14 -15.88
CA LYS A 155 3.49 -1.14 -14.80
C LYS A 155 2.32 -1.39 -13.84
N SER A 156 1.15 -1.80 -14.35
CA SER A 156 0.00 -2.09 -13.50
C SER A 156 0.15 -3.40 -12.69
N VAL A 157 0.81 -4.41 -13.27
CA VAL A 157 1.12 -5.69 -12.59
C VAL A 157 2.15 -5.45 -11.49
N LEU A 158 3.24 -4.76 -11.81
CA LEU A 158 4.28 -4.35 -10.88
C LEU A 158 3.69 -3.57 -9.70
N GLN A 159 2.82 -2.59 -9.99
CA GLN A 159 2.12 -1.84 -8.95
C GLN A 159 1.26 -2.75 -8.06
N GLN A 160 0.58 -3.74 -8.64
CA GLN A 160 -0.26 -4.67 -7.86
C GLN A 160 0.58 -5.53 -6.92
N ASP A 161 1.76 -5.97 -7.34
CA ASP A 161 2.68 -6.79 -6.52
C ASP A 161 3.36 -5.97 -5.43
N LEU A 162 3.83 -4.77 -5.77
CA LEU A 162 4.35 -3.82 -4.78
C LEU A 162 3.28 -3.52 -3.73
N ASN A 163 2.04 -3.26 -4.18
CA ASN A 163 0.93 -3.10 -3.28
C ASN A 163 0.70 -4.39 -2.47
N ALA A 164 0.81 -5.59 -3.04
CA ALA A 164 0.51 -6.83 -2.32
C ALA A 164 1.53 -7.10 -1.21
N ALA A 165 2.81 -6.81 -1.47
CA ALA A 165 3.90 -6.99 -0.53
C ALA A 165 3.95 -5.88 0.55
N HIS A 166 3.68 -4.62 0.20
CA HIS A 166 3.91 -3.50 1.11
C HIS A 166 2.68 -3.06 1.91
N VAL A 167 1.50 -2.98 1.27
CA VAL A 167 0.25 -2.48 1.90
C VAL A 167 -0.09 -3.13 3.24
N PRO A 168 0.06 -4.47 3.44
CA PRO A 168 -0.29 -5.09 4.72
C PRO A 168 0.53 -4.58 5.91
N LEU A 169 1.69 -3.97 5.65
CA LEU A 169 2.59 -3.41 6.67
C LEU A 169 2.58 -1.87 6.64
N SER A 170 1.88 -1.24 5.69
CA SER A 170 2.03 0.19 5.41
C SER A 170 1.20 1.06 6.34
N THR A 171 1.85 1.89 7.13
CA THR A 171 1.16 2.81 8.05
C THR A 171 0.54 4.00 7.33
N LEU A 172 1.18 4.51 6.26
CA LEU A 172 0.61 5.60 5.45
C LEU A 172 -0.65 5.12 4.74
N TRP A 173 -0.62 3.90 4.22
CA TRP A 173 -1.78 3.32 3.57
C TRP A 173 -2.97 3.21 4.52
N TYR A 174 -2.77 2.71 5.74
CA TYR A 174 -3.84 2.65 6.74
C TYR A 174 -4.34 4.03 7.18
N ARG A 175 -3.45 5.02 7.35
CA ARG A 175 -3.82 6.42 7.64
C ARG A 175 -4.72 6.99 6.54
N GLN A 176 -4.31 6.85 5.27
CA GLN A 176 -5.07 7.35 4.12
C GLN A 176 -6.38 6.59 3.91
N ARG A 177 -6.38 5.27 4.10
CA ARG A 177 -7.57 4.41 3.98
C ARG A 177 -8.51 4.44 5.18
N THR A 178 -8.29 5.31 6.16
CA THR A 178 -9.30 5.65 7.17
C THR A 178 -9.63 7.13 7.17
N HIS A 179 -8.99 7.92 6.29
CA HIS A 179 -9.21 9.35 6.16
C HIS A 179 -10.70 9.68 5.94
N PHE A 180 -11.39 8.90 5.11
CA PHE A 180 -12.83 9.07 4.92
C PHE A 180 -13.61 8.98 6.23
N MET A 181 -13.27 8.04 7.12
CA MET A 181 -13.93 7.94 8.43
C MET A 181 -13.61 9.13 9.35
N ARG A 182 -12.43 9.74 9.20
CA ARG A 182 -12.00 10.89 10.02
C ARG A 182 -12.71 12.19 9.63
N HIS A 183 -13.11 12.32 8.36
CA HIS A 183 -13.69 13.55 7.80
C HIS A 183 -15.15 13.38 7.34
N LEU A 184 -15.88 12.44 7.94
CA LEU A 184 -17.31 12.30 7.69
C LEU A 184 -18.05 13.58 8.14
N PRO A 185 -18.91 14.17 7.28
CA PRO A 185 -19.77 15.26 7.70
C PRO A 185 -20.62 14.85 8.91
N THR A 186 -20.79 15.76 9.87
CA THR A 186 -21.61 15.52 11.06
C THR A 186 -23.08 15.30 10.72
N ALA A 187 -23.54 15.87 9.60
CA ALA A 187 -24.90 15.74 9.12
C ALA A 187 -25.00 14.74 7.95
N PHE A 188 -25.88 13.75 8.07
CA PHE A 188 -26.05 12.69 7.08
C PHE A 188 -26.49 13.21 5.69
N ASN A 189 -27.28 14.28 5.66
CA ASN A 189 -27.69 14.91 4.40
C ASN A 189 -26.50 15.50 3.62
N ALA A 190 -25.53 16.12 4.31
CA ALA A 190 -24.32 16.64 3.71
C ALA A 190 -23.49 15.51 3.11
N LEU A 191 -23.31 14.42 3.86
CA LEU A 191 -22.69 13.20 3.35
C LEU A 191 -23.41 12.71 2.08
N TYR A 192 -24.73 12.52 2.14
CA TYR A 192 -25.49 12.02 0.99
C TYR A 192 -25.31 12.89 -0.25
N LEU A 193 -25.41 14.22 -0.12
CA LEU A 193 -25.21 15.17 -1.21
C LEU A 193 -23.81 15.05 -1.82
N ASP A 194 -22.77 14.88 -1.00
CA ASP A 194 -21.42 14.68 -1.51
C ASP A 194 -21.25 13.36 -2.27
N LEU A 195 -21.90 12.29 -1.79
CA LEU A 195 -21.86 10.99 -2.47
C LEU A 195 -22.56 11.01 -3.82
N THR A 196 -23.62 11.82 -3.99
CA THR A 196 -24.31 11.95 -5.30
C THR A 196 -23.44 12.52 -6.41
N LYS A 197 -22.33 13.17 -6.05
CA LYS A 197 -21.32 13.70 -7.00
C LYS A 197 -20.36 12.61 -7.51
N GLN A 198 -20.36 11.43 -6.88
CA GLN A 198 -19.49 10.31 -7.24
C GLN A 198 -20.25 9.25 -8.05
N VAL A 199 -19.51 8.35 -8.71
CA VAL A 199 -20.07 7.25 -9.49
C VAL A 199 -19.39 5.93 -9.14
N CYS A 200 -20.11 4.82 -9.33
CA CYS A 200 -19.53 3.49 -9.19
C CYS A 200 -18.39 3.30 -10.21
N PRO A 201 -17.18 2.88 -9.78
CA PRO A 201 -16.05 2.70 -10.69
C PRO A 201 -16.28 1.58 -11.72
N ALA A 202 -17.17 0.62 -11.43
CA ALA A 202 -17.48 -0.48 -12.32
C ALA A 202 -18.46 -0.08 -13.44
N CYS A 203 -19.57 0.59 -13.11
CA CYS A 203 -20.61 0.93 -14.10
C CYS A 203 -20.66 2.41 -14.51
N ARG A 204 -19.83 3.26 -13.90
CA ARG A 204 -19.74 4.71 -14.17
C ARG A 204 -21.07 5.47 -13.98
N LEU A 205 -22.00 4.89 -13.20
CA LEU A 205 -23.27 5.50 -12.85
C LEU A 205 -23.37 5.69 -11.33
N PHE A 206 -24.18 6.66 -10.90
CA PHE A 206 -24.58 6.74 -9.50
C PHE A 206 -25.46 5.51 -9.15
N PRO A 207 -25.14 4.76 -8.08
CA PRO A 207 -25.87 3.54 -7.77
C PRO A 207 -27.31 3.79 -7.32
N ALA A 208 -28.25 2.94 -7.75
CA ALA A 208 -29.60 2.91 -7.19
C ALA A 208 -29.61 2.50 -5.71
N ARG A 209 -28.70 1.59 -5.33
CA ARG A 209 -28.40 1.26 -3.93
C ARG A 209 -26.94 1.63 -3.61
N PRO A 210 -26.67 2.87 -3.19
CA PRO A 210 -25.32 3.34 -2.94
C PRO A 210 -24.76 2.72 -1.66
N ALA A 211 -23.63 2.05 -1.81
CA ALA A 211 -22.75 1.65 -0.72
C ALA A 211 -21.51 2.53 -0.74
N VAL A 212 -21.10 3.06 0.41
CA VAL A 212 -19.83 3.76 0.56
C VAL A 212 -18.84 2.83 1.23
N CYS A 213 -17.65 2.68 0.65
CA CYS A 213 -16.56 2.01 1.33
C CYS A 213 -16.07 2.87 2.49
N LEU A 214 -16.22 2.40 3.73
CA LEU A 214 -15.75 3.11 4.92
C LEU A 214 -14.21 3.12 5.02
N ILE A 215 -13.53 2.39 4.13
CA ILE A 215 -12.08 2.43 4.01
C ILE A 215 -11.69 3.61 3.10
N CYS A 216 -11.95 3.53 1.79
CA CYS A 216 -11.48 4.58 0.86
C CYS A 216 -12.48 5.70 0.54
N GLY A 217 -13.72 5.65 1.04
CA GLY A 217 -14.77 6.62 0.72
C GLY A 217 -15.46 6.42 -0.63
N GLY A 218 -15.04 5.45 -1.45
CA GLY A 218 -15.58 5.22 -2.78
C GLY A 218 -17.04 4.74 -2.79
N VAL A 219 -17.85 5.28 -3.70
CA VAL A 219 -19.26 4.92 -3.92
C VAL A 219 -19.37 3.71 -4.86
N LEU A 220 -20.18 2.72 -4.48
CA LEU A 220 -20.31 1.41 -5.11
C LEU A 220 -21.77 0.97 -5.21
N CYS A 221 -22.07 0.12 -6.20
CA CYS A 221 -23.36 -0.56 -6.27
C CYS A 221 -23.43 -1.70 -5.25
N ALA A 222 -24.39 -1.64 -4.33
CA ALA A 222 -24.63 -2.72 -3.38
C ALA A 222 -25.36 -3.91 -4.03
N ALA A 223 -25.17 -5.12 -3.48
CA ALA A 223 -25.74 -6.38 -4.00
C ALA A 223 -25.47 -6.58 -5.51
N SER A 224 -26.41 -7.22 -6.23
CA SER A 224 -26.34 -7.49 -7.67
C SER A 224 -26.83 -6.33 -8.55
N SER A 225 -26.88 -5.10 -8.03
CA SER A 225 -27.42 -3.93 -8.75
C SER A 225 -26.47 -3.30 -9.77
N CYS A 226 -25.21 -3.76 -9.85
CA CYS A 226 -24.22 -3.19 -10.76
C CYS A 226 -24.44 -3.68 -12.19
N LYS A 227 -24.82 -2.79 -13.11
CA LYS A 227 -25.10 -3.13 -14.51
C LYS A 227 -23.91 -3.71 -15.28
N SER A 228 -22.69 -3.37 -14.88
CA SER A 228 -21.45 -3.84 -15.54
C SER A 228 -20.93 -5.15 -14.96
N ILE A 229 -21.59 -5.70 -13.95
CA ILE A 229 -21.24 -7.00 -13.36
C ILE A 229 -22.39 -7.95 -13.65
N SER A 230 -22.07 -9.13 -14.19
CA SER A 230 -23.08 -10.15 -14.46
C SER A 230 -23.90 -10.46 -13.20
N PRO A 231 -25.24 -10.55 -13.26
CA PRO A 231 -26.05 -10.96 -12.13
C PRO A 231 -25.78 -12.40 -11.69
N MET A 232 -25.17 -13.23 -12.55
CA MET A 232 -24.70 -14.58 -12.21
C MET A 232 -23.32 -14.60 -11.55
N SER A 233 -22.66 -13.44 -11.42
CA SER A 233 -21.38 -13.34 -10.71
C SER A 233 -21.56 -13.65 -9.23
N VAL A 234 -20.68 -14.50 -8.70
CA VAL A 234 -20.60 -14.79 -7.25
C VAL A 234 -20.14 -13.56 -6.45
N SER A 235 -19.59 -12.55 -7.12
CA SER A 235 -19.07 -11.33 -6.48
C SER A 235 -19.72 -10.07 -7.07
N GLY A 236 -20.36 -9.28 -6.21
CA GLY A 236 -20.87 -7.96 -6.54
C GLY A 236 -19.79 -6.86 -6.47
N ALA A 237 -20.17 -5.61 -6.74
CA ALA A 237 -19.20 -4.51 -6.81
C ALA A 237 -18.47 -4.28 -5.47
N CYS A 238 -19.18 -4.39 -4.33
CA CYS A 238 -18.55 -4.27 -3.00
C CYS A 238 -17.51 -5.37 -2.75
N THR A 239 -17.77 -6.62 -3.13
CA THR A 239 -16.82 -7.73 -2.97
C THR A 239 -15.59 -7.56 -3.84
N LEU A 240 -15.77 -7.21 -5.11
CA LEU A 240 -14.65 -6.92 -6.01
C LEU A 240 -13.84 -5.71 -5.53
N HIS A 241 -14.51 -4.71 -4.96
CA HIS A 241 -13.85 -3.58 -4.34
C HIS A 241 -13.08 -3.97 -3.08
N ALA A 242 -13.64 -4.81 -2.20
CA ALA A 242 -12.96 -5.30 -1.00
C ALA A 242 -11.64 -6.03 -1.32
N HIS A 243 -11.60 -6.82 -2.41
CA HIS A 243 -10.35 -7.44 -2.87
C HIS A 243 -9.24 -6.43 -3.19
N LYS A 244 -9.60 -5.24 -3.67
CA LYS A 244 -8.66 -4.15 -4.00
C LYS A 244 -8.40 -3.21 -2.80
N CYS A 245 -9.45 -2.92 -2.04
CA CYS A 245 -9.50 -1.88 -1.02
C CYS A 245 -9.21 -2.38 0.42
N GLY A 246 -9.36 -3.66 0.69
CA GLY A 246 -9.00 -4.22 2.00
C GLY A 246 -8.51 -5.66 1.90
N ARG A 247 -7.91 -6.02 0.77
CA ARG A 247 -7.30 -7.36 0.54
C ARG A 247 -8.26 -8.51 0.81
N GLY A 248 -9.52 -8.32 0.41
CA GLY A 248 -10.60 -9.29 0.58
C GLY A 248 -11.49 -8.97 1.77
N VAL A 249 -11.06 -8.10 2.68
CA VAL A 249 -11.89 -7.55 3.75
C VAL A 249 -12.44 -6.19 3.29
N GLY A 250 -13.68 -5.88 3.63
CA GLY A 250 -14.27 -4.58 3.31
C GLY A 250 -15.40 -4.23 4.26
N MET A 251 -15.53 -2.95 4.56
CA MET A 251 -16.60 -2.40 5.37
C MET A 251 -17.30 -1.30 4.57
N PHE A 252 -18.63 -1.41 4.44
CA PHE A 252 -19.41 -0.53 3.57
C PHE A 252 -20.67 -0.01 4.27
N LEU A 253 -20.90 1.29 4.23
CA LEU A 253 -22.17 1.88 4.66
C LEU A 253 -23.18 1.82 3.51
N LEU A 254 -24.27 1.07 3.69
CA LEU A 254 -25.44 1.07 2.82
C LEU A 254 -26.25 2.32 3.12
N VAL A 255 -26.02 3.37 2.33
CA VAL A 255 -26.41 4.74 2.68
C VAL A 255 -27.91 4.84 2.90
N LEU A 256 -28.73 4.25 2.04
CA LEU A 256 -30.19 4.31 2.15
C LEU A 256 -30.76 3.42 3.26
N GLU A 257 -30.01 2.43 3.72
CA GLU A 257 -30.48 1.44 4.69
C GLU A 257 -29.98 1.74 6.11
N GLY A 258 -28.98 2.63 6.26
CA GLY A 258 -28.32 2.87 7.55
C GLY A 258 -27.57 1.65 8.10
N LYS A 259 -27.32 0.65 7.26
CA LYS A 259 -26.67 -0.62 7.62
C LYS A 259 -25.23 -0.66 7.15
N VAL A 260 -24.42 -1.39 7.89
CA VAL A 260 -23.03 -1.71 7.54
C VAL A 260 -22.98 -3.11 6.93
N LEU A 261 -22.46 -3.20 5.71
CA LEU A 261 -22.10 -4.45 5.04
C LEU A 261 -20.62 -4.74 5.30
N LEU A 262 -20.35 -5.85 5.95
CA LEU A 262 -19.02 -6.43 6.12
C LEU A 262 -18.81 -7.51 5.06
N VAL A 263 -17.64 -7.49 4.42
CA VAL A 263 -17.23 -8.48 3.42
C VAL A 263 -15.91 -9.11 3.83
N SER A 264 -15.80 -10.42 3.71
CA SER A 264 -14.55 -11.18 3.86
C SER A 264 -14.48 -12.28 2.81
N GLY A 265 -13.71 -12.04 1.74
CA GLY A 265 -13.65 -12.90 0.56
C GLY A 265 -15.05 -13.06 -0.07
N LYS A 266 -15.59 -14.27 -0.02
CA LYS A 266 -16.95 -14.57 -0.53
C LYS A 266 -18.05 -14.40 0.52
N LEU A 267 -17.69 -14.15 1.78
CA LEU A 267 -18.62 -14.01 2.88
C LEU A 267 -19.08 -12.57 3.02
N ALA A 268 -20.35 -12.40 3.41
CA ALA A 268 -20.95 -11.10 3.68
C ALA A 268 -21.80 -11.18 4.96
N ALA A 269 -21.73 -10.13 5.78
CA ALA A 269 -22.57 -9.96 6.96
C ALA A 269 -23.13 -8.54 6.98
N TYR A 270 -24.37 -8.38 7.43
CA TYR A 270 -25.03 -7.09 7.59
C TYR A 270 -25.16 -6.78 9.07
N TYR A 271 -24.78 -5.57 9.46
CA TYR A 271 -24.86 -5.08 10.83
C TYR A 271 -25.59 -3.74 10.85
N GLY A 272 -26.50 -3.56 11.80
CA GLY A 272 -27.30 -2.35 11.94
C GLY A 272 -28.75 -2.67 12.32
N PRO A 273 -29.49 -1.66 12.78
CA PRO A 273 -30.89 -1.80 13.20
C PRO A 273 -31.83 -2.23 12.05
#